data_AF-A0A180G6I3-F1
#
_entry.id   AF-A0A180G6I3-F1
#
_cell.length_a   1.000
_cell.length_b   1.000
_cell.length_c   1.000
_cell.angle_alpha   90.00
_cell.angle_beta   90.00
_cell.angle_gamma   90.00
#
_symmetry.space_group_name_H-M   'P 1'
#
loop_
_entity.id
_entity.type
_entity.pdbx_description
1 polymer ?
#
loop_
_entity_poly.entity_id
_entity_poly.type
_entity_poly.pdbx_seq_one_letter_code
_entity_poly.pdbx_strand_id
1 'polypeptide(L)'
;MVSSASQPPDRNSRAQCWAARDAYFGCLATNHHRQQLAPGRKTHYFVPGEEPEQLCASERQAYHAGCMKSWVDHFNKRVVNEQRSRATQAHPP
;
A
#
# COMPACT_ATOMS: atom_id res chain seq x y z
N MET A 1 -33.20 2.52 13.27
CA MET A 1 -31.91 1.99 13.80
C MET A 1 -31.58 0.73 13.02
N VAL A 2 -30.70 0.79 12.01
CA VAL A 2 -30.27 -0.41 11.27
C VAL A 2 -28.82 -0.72 11.60
N SER A 3 -28.65 -1.94 12.10
CA SER A 3 -27.43 -2.52 12.63
C SER A 3 -26.40 -2.83 11.55
N SER A 4 -25.14 -2.66 11.94
CA SER A 4 -23.92 -3.10 11.30
C SER A 4 -23.92 -4.59 10.93
N ALA A 5 -23.88 -4.90 9.64
CA ALA A 5 -23.14 -6.01 9.01
C ALA A 5 -23.50 -6.08 7.51
N SER A 6 -22.48 -6.05 6.64
CA SER A 6 -22.56 -6.50 5.23
C SER A 6 -23.18 -5.56 4.18
N GLN A 7 -23.23 -4.24 4.38
CA GLN A 7 -23.45 -3.32 3.27
C GLN A 7 -22.12 -2.95 2.60
N PRO A 8 -21.99 -3.09 1.27
CA PRO A 8 -20.81 -2.62 0.57
C PRO A 8 -20.65 -1.11 0.81
N PRO A 9 -19.40 -0.61 0.95
CA PRO A 9 -19.15 0.79 1.19
C PRO A 9 -19.80 1.63 0.10
N ASP A 10 -20.48 2.69 0.51
CA ASP A 10 -21.10 3.64 -0.42
C ASP A 10 -20.03 4.27 -1.35
N ARG A 11 -20.45 4.98 -2.39
CA ARG A 11 -19.49 5.53 -3.37
C ARG A 11 -18.50 6.50 -2.73
N ASN A 12 -18.91 7.27 -1.72
CA ASN A 12 -18.09 8.29 -1.09
C ASN A 12 -17.00 7.66 -0.21
N SER A 13 -17.35 6.68 0.62
CA SER A 13 -16.40 5.92 1.43
C SER A 13 -15.38 5.16 0.57
N ARG A 14 -15.78 4.64 -0.59
CA ARG A 14 -14.85 4.03 -1.55
C ARG A 14 -13.87 5.05 -2.14
N ALA A 15 -14.36 6.23 -2.53
CA ALA A 15 -13.51 7.29 -3.04
C ALA A 15 -12.48 7.75 -1.98
N GLN A 16 -12.91 7.89 -0.72
CA GLN A 16 -12.02 8.21 0.40
C GLN A 16 -10.94 7.14 0.60
N CYS A 17 -11.33 5.86 0.59
CA CYS A 17 -10.39 4.75 0.68
C CYS A 17 -9.37 4.77 -0.46
N TRP A 18 -9.79 4.98 -1.71
CA TRP A 18 -8.86 5.03 -2.84
C TRP A 18 -7.89 6.21 -2.75
N ALA A 19 -8.37 7.38 -2.35
CA ALA A 19 -7.50 8.54 -2.12
C ALA A 19 -6.46 8.25 -1.02
N ALA A 20 -6.87 7.65 0.10
CA ALA A 20 -5.96 7.29 1.18
C ALA A 20 -4.95 6.20 0.77
N ARG A 21 -5.40 5.20 0.01
CA ARG A 21 -4.55 4.15 -0.59
C ARG A 21 -3.47 4.77 -1.48
N ASP A 22 -3.88 5.63 -2.40
CA ASP A 22 -2.97 6.22 -3.38
C ASP A 22 -1.95 7.15 -2.71
N ALA A 23 -2.36 7.89 -1.67
CA ALA A 23 -1.44 8.67 -0.84
C ALA A 23 -0.40 7.78 -0.12
N TYR A 24 -0.84 6.71 0.54
CA TYR A 24 0.04 5.80 1.26
C TYR A 24 1.03 5.08 0.32
N PHE A 25 0.54 4.48 -0.76
CA PHE A 25 1.40 3.80 -1.72
C PHE A 25 2.31 4.78 -2.50
N GLY A 26 1.84 6.00 -2.76
CA GLY A 26 2.67 7.06 -3.34
C GLY A 26 3.82 7.47 -2.41
N CYS A 27 3.56 7.59 -1.11
CA CYS A 27 4.60 7.85 -0.11
C CYS A 27 5.63 6.70 -0.05
N LEU A 28 5.18 5.43 -0.01
CA LEU A 28 6.08 4.28 -0.02
C LEU A 28 6.94 4.22 -1.28
N ALA A 29 6.34 4.41 -2.46
CA ALA A 29 7.04 4.39 -3.74
C ALA A 29 8.09 5.51 -3.82
N THR A 30 7.74 6.72 -3.39
CA THR A 30 8.66 7.88 -3.37
C THR A 30 9.86 7.59 -2.47
N ASN A 31 9.62 7.12 -1.26
CA ASN A 31 10.69 6.80 -0.33
C ASN A 31 11.55 5.64 -0.84
N HIS A 32 10.94 4.61 -1.42
CA HIS A 32 11.67 3.50 -2.03
C HIS A 32 12.59 3.96 -3.17
N HIS A 33 12.12 4.84 -4.05
CA HIS A 33 12.94 5.42 -5.12
C HIS A 33 14.13 6.22 -4.55
N ARG A 34 13.91 7.00 -3.49
CA ARG A 34 15.00 7.71 -2.78
C ARG A 34 16.03 6.75 -2.18
N GLN A 35 15.62 5.56 -1.74
CA GLN A 35 16.54 4.56 -1.22
C GLN A 35 17.38 3.90 -2.32
N GLN A 36 16.82 3.67 -3.51
CA GLN A 36 17.52 3.06 -4.65
C GLN A 36 18.64 3.94 -5.21
N LEU A 37 18.50 5.27 -5.12
CA LEU A 37 19.51 6.21 -5.63
C LEU A 37 20.75 6.32 -4.73
N ALA A 38 20.77 5.67 -3.56
CA ALA A 38 21.91 5.70 -2.66
C ALA A 38 22.94 4.62 -3.04
N PRO A 39 24.24 4.98 -3.19
CA PRO A 39 25.27 4.03 -3.58
C PRO A 39 25.41 2.90 -2.54
N GLY A 40 25.43 1.66 -3.02
CA GLY A 40 25.63 0.46 -2.20
C GLY A 40 24.35 -0.12 -1.55
N ARG A 41 23.14 0.41 -1.81
CA ARG A 41 21.90 -0.18 -1.31
C ARG A 41 21.31 -1.22 -2.27
N LYS A 42 20.79 -2.31 -1.70
CA LYS A 42 20.03 -3.33 -2.44
C LYS A 42 18.67 -2.77 -2.85
N THR A 43 18.25 -3.01 -4.09
CA THR A 43 16.86 -2.79 -4.54
C THR A 43 15.90 -3.59 -3.67
N HIS A 44 15.02 -2.91 -2.93
CA HIS A 44 14.37 -3.53 -1.76
C HIS A 44 12.96 -4.12 -1.96
N TYR A 45 12.06 -3.78 -2.87
CA TYR A 45 10.59 -3.97 -2.67
C TYR A 45 10.02 -3.35 -1.40
N PHE A 46 9.06 -2.44 -1.52
CA PHE A 46 8.32 -1.97 -0.35
C PHE A 46 7.18 -2.95 -0.02
N VAL A 47 7.12 -3.44 1.21
CA VAL A 47 6.03 -4.28 1.72
C VAL A 47 5.15 -3.41 2.62
N PRO A 48 3.93 -3.04 2.18
CA PRO A 48 3.03 -2.23 3.00
C PRO A 48 2.76 -2.91 4.35
N GLY A 49 3.12 -2.22 5.44
CA GLY A 49 2.98 -2.70 6.83
C GLY A 49 4.26 -3.27 7.44
N GLU A 50 5.32 -3.49 6.66
CA GLU A 50 6.65 -3.84 7.17
C GLU A 50 7.63 -2.64 7.12
N GLU A 51 7.16 -1.46 6.69
CA GLU A 51 7.97 -0.26 6.73
C GLU A 51 8.25 0.22 8.16
N PRO A 52 9.35 0.97 8.41
CA PRO A 52 9.62 1.58 9.69
C PRO A 52 8.39 2.37 10.17
N GLU A 53 8.06 2.30 11.47
CA GLU A 53 6.81 2.87 11.99
C GLU A 53 6.63 4.36 11.66
N GLN A 54 7.73 5.11 11.54
CA GLN A 54 7.74 6.54 11.24
C GLN A 54 7.55 6.84 9.74
N LEU A 55 7.81 5.87 8.86
CA LEU A 55 7.74 6.09 7.41
C LEU A 55 6.27 6.05 6.96
N CYS A 56 5.80 7.15 6.37
CA CYS A 56 4.43 7.28 5.86
C CYS A 56 3.36 6.97 6.93
N ALA A 57 3.68 7.25 8.21
CA ALA A 57 2.84 6.86 9.35
C ALA A 57 1.44 7.49 9.27
N SER A 58 1.38 8.76 8.88
CA SER A 58 0.16 9.54 8.73
C SER A 58 -0.74 8.98 7.62
N GLU A 59 -0.16 8.71 6.45
CA GLU A 59 -0.85 8.14 5.31
C GLU A 59 -1.30 6.71 5.58
N ARG A 60 -0.48 5.91 6.27
CA ARG A 60 -0.83 4.57 6.72
C ARG A 60 -2.04 4.59 7.65
N GLN A 61 -2.04 5.49 8.63
CA GLN A 61 -3.18 5.61 9.55
C GLN A 61 -4.45 6.00 8.79
N ALA A 62 -4.37 6.98 7.89
CA ALA A 62 -5.50 7.39 7.05
C ALA A 62 -6.00 6.24 6.16
N TYR A 63 -5.08 5.45 5.59
CA TYR A 63 -5.40 4.28 4.78
C TYR A 63 -6.11 3.19 5.58
N HIS A 64 -5.59 2.82 6.74
CA HIS A 64 -6.22 1.81 7.61
C HIS A 64 -7.55 2.28 8.22
N ALA A 65 -7.72 3.58 8.47
CA ALA A 65 -8.95 4.15 8.99
C ALA A 65 -10.03 4.36 7.92
N GLY A 66 -9.63 4.76 6.71
CA GLY A 66 -10.54 5.07 5.60
C GLY A 66 -10.93 3.86 4.75
N CYS A 67 -10.18 2.75 4.84
CA CYS A 67 -10.45 1.54 4.07
C CYS A 67 -10.96 0.38 4.93
N MET A 68 -11.84 -0.43 4.35
CA MET A 68 -12.21 -1.72 4.95
C MET A 68 -10.99 -2.64 4.99
N LYS A 69 -10.87 -3.42 6.08
CA LYS A 69 -9.75 -4.36 6.27
C LYS A 69 -9.55 -5.33 5.10
N SER A 70 -10.64 -5.88 4.55
CA SER A 70 -10.56 -6.80 3.40
C SER A 70 -9.99 -6.14 2.14
N TRP A 71 -10.23 -4.84 1.95
CA TRP A 71 -9.66 -4.07 0.85
C TRP A 71 -8.19 -3.80 1.08
N VAL A 72 -7.83 -3.41 2.31
CA VAL A 72 -6.43 -3.21 2.71
C VAL A 72 -5.61 -4.46 2.46
N ASP A 73 -6.09 -5.61 2.94
CA ASP A 73 -5.41 -6.91 2.75
C ASP A 73 -5.25 -7.25 1.26
N HIS A 74 -6.29 -7.01 0.45
CA HIS A 74 -6.24 -7.28 -0.98
C HIS A 74 -5.24 -6.37 -1.71
N PHE A 75 -5.28 -5.06 -1.44
CA PHE A 75 -4.38 -4.09 -2.06
C PHE A 75 -2.92 -4.32 -1.66
N ASN A 76 -2.64 -4.59 -0.38
CA ASN A 76 -1.30 -4.86 0.10
C ASN A 76 -0.72 -6.12 -0.57
N LYS A 77 -1.51 -7.21 -0.64
CA LYS A 77 -1.12 -8.44 -1.36
C LYS A 77 -0.84 -8.18 -2.84
N ARG A 78 -1.71 -7.41 -3.50
CA ARG A 78 -1.57 -7.09 -4.93
C ARG A 78 -0.26 -6.34 -5.21
N VAL A 79 0.05 -5.31 -4.42
CA VAL A 79 1.27 -4.52 -4.57
C VAL A 79 2.54 -5.35 -4.39
N VAL A 80 2.57 -6.22 -3.37
CA VAL A 80 3.72 -7.12 -3.13
C VAL A 80 3.87 -8.14 -4.27
N ASN A 81 2.77 -8.71 -4.73
CA ASN A 81 2.81 -9.67 -5.85
C ASN A 81 3.28 -9.01 -7.14
N GLU A 82 2.77 -7.83 -7.49
CA GLU A 82 3.21 -7.08 -8.68
C GLU A 82 4.71 -6.77 -8.63
N GLN A 83 5.21 -6.38 -7.47
CA GLN A 83 6.64 -6.14 -7.24
C GLN A 83 7.48 -7.41 -7.43
N ARG A 84 7.06 -8.54 -6.85
CA ARG A 84 7.73 -9.84 -7.03
C ARG A 84 7.71 -10.29 -8.48
N SER A 85 6.55 -10.21 -9.14
CA SER A 85 6.40 -10.57 -10.55
C SER A 85 7.32 -9.75 -11.46
N ARG A 86 7.50 -8.45 -11.20
CA ARG A 86 8.43 -7.60 -11.97
C ARG A 86 9.88 -8.04 -11.81
N ALA A 87 10.29 -8.46 -10.62
CA ALA A 87 11.65 -8.90 -10.40
C ALA A 87 11.94 -10.30 -10.94
N THR A 88 10.97 -11.22 -10.88
CA THR A 88 11.11 -12.52 -11.55
C THR A 88 11.21 -12.36 -13.06
N GLN A 89 10.47 -11.41 -13.66
CA GLN A 89 10.57 -11.09 -15.10
C GLN A 89 11.90 -10.44 -15.49
N ALA A 90 12.59 -9.76 -14.56
CA ALA A 90 13.87 -9.11 -14.81
C ALA A 90 15.07 -10.09 -14.81
N HIS A 91 14.86 -11.35 -14.43
CA HIS A 91 15.86 -12.43 -14.50
C HIS A 91 15.27 -13.63 -15.24
N PRO A 92 15.30 -13.65 -16.59
CA PRO A 92 15.05 -14.88 -17.33
C PRO A 92 16.14 -15.92 -17.00
N PRO A 93 15.80 -17.23 -16.97
CA PRO A 93 16.76 -18.31 -16.78
C PRO A 93 17.82 -18.36 -17.89
#